data_AF-A0A182QRK4-F1
#
_entry.id   AF-A0A182QRK4-F1
#
_cell.length_a   1.000
_cell.length_b   1.000
_cell.length_c   1.000
_cell.angle_alpha   90.00
_cell.angle_beta   90.00
_cell.angle_gamma   90.00
#
_symmetry.space_group_name_H-M   'P 1'
#
loop_
_entity.id
_entity.type
_entity.pdbx_description
1 polymer ?
#
loop_
_entity_poly.entity_id
_entity_poly.type
_entity_poly.pdbx_seq_one_letter_code
_entity_poly.pdbx_strand_id
1 'polypeptide(L)'
;MSDDPPSKHHLREVMCFLYRAGKKAAAAHRMIVDTYGEDSLSERTVRKWYVRFRSGNFRTDDLQRPGVEKKFEDETLMELLEHDACQTQQQLANALSVTQQAVSLRLEKLGFIYQQGKWVRSDHTTRKRKLSARNSTGSDSPSQHPIADEHDTAPRKMKHRRKEYDD
;
A
#
# COMPACT_ATOMS: atom_id res chain seq x y z
N MET A 1 -3.84 2.25 19.69
CA MET A 1 -3.14 1.39 18.73
C MET A 1 -4.02 1.30 17.50
N SER A 2 -3.49 1.36 16.28
CA SER A 2 -4.35 1.27 15.08
C SER A 2 -5.11 -0.05 15.07
N ASP A 3 -6.43 0.00 14.85
CA ASP A 3 -7.32 -1.16 14.76
C ASP A 3 -7.16 -1.97 13.46
N ASP A 4 -6.16 -1.64 12.64
CA ASP A 4 -5.91 -2.35 11.39
C ASP A 4 -5.30 -3.73 11.68
N PRO A 5 -5.88 -4.82 11.14
CA PRO A 5 -5.35 -6.16 11.35
C PRO A 5 -3.92 -6.25 10.79
N PRO A 6 -3.00 -6.97 11.48
CA PRO A 6 -1.62 -7.05 11.05
C PRO A 6 -1.52 -7.71 9.67
N SER A 7 -0.63 -7.18 8.83
CA SER A 7 -0.38 -7.80 7.52
C SER A 7 0.20 -9.22 7.68
N LYS A 8 -0.11 -10.10 6.73
CA LYS A 8 0.43 -11.48 6.73
C LYS A 8 1.95 -11.52 6.70
N HIS A 9 2.59 -10.57 6.02
CA HIS A 9 4.05 -10.47 5.98
C HIS A 9 4.61 -10.15 7.36
N HIS A 10 4.06 -9.13 8.01
CA HIS A 10 4.43 -8.71 9.36
C HIS A 10 4.33 -9.88 10.37
N LEU A 11 3.23 -10.62 10.35
CA LEU A 11 3.07 -11.79 11.22
C LEU A 11 4.15 -12.86 10.99
N ARG A 12 4.64 -13.04 9.76
CA ARG A 12 5.71 -14.00 9.46
C ARG A 12 7.06 -13.52 9.96
N GLU A 13 7.34 -12.23 9.88
CA GLU A 13 8.54 -11.61 10.46
C GLU A 13 8.54 -11.79 11.99
N VAL A 14 7.41 -11.53 12.65
CA VAL A 14 7.24 -11.79 14.09
C VAL A 14 7.45 -13.27 14.41
N MET A 15 6.86 -14.20 13.64
CA MET A 15 7.08 -15.64 13.83
C MET A 15 8.56 -16.02 13.66
N CYS A 16 9.25 -15.45 12.68
CA CYS A 16 10.68 -15.69 12.45
C CYS A 16 11.53 -15.18 13.61
N PHE A 17 11.22 -13.98 14.13
CA PHE A 17 11.86 -13.42 15.30
C PHE A 17 11.68 -14.33 16.53
N LEU A 18 10.45 -14.76 16.80
CA LEU A 18 10.14 -15.64 17.95
C LEU A 18 10.84 -17.00 17.84
N TYR A 19 10.94 -17.55 16.63
CA TYR A 19 11.68 -18.79 16.39
C TYR A 19 13.17 -18.62 16.70
N ARG A 20 13.80 -17.51 16.24
CA ARG A 20 15.20 -17.19 16.55
C ARG A 20 15.43 -16.93 18.04
N ALA A 21 14.42 -16.41 18.73
CA ALA A 21 14.42 -16.25 20.19
C ALA A 21 14.17 -17.57 20.95
N GLY A 22 14.12 -18.72 20.27
CA GLY A 22 13.97 -20.05 20.88
C GLY A 22 12.57 -20.34 21.41
N LYS A 23 11.56 -19.52 21.08
CA LYS A 23 10.18 -19.79 21.49
C LYS A 23 9.63 -20.99 20.73
N LYS A 24 8.85 -21.83 21.40
CA LYS A 24 8.12 -22.94 20.76
C LYS A 24 6.89 -22.42 20.02
N ALA A 25 6.44 -23.13 18.99
CA ALA A 25 5.31 -22.72 18.15
C ALA A 25 4.05 -22.35 18.96
N ALA A 26 3.68 -23.16 19.95
CA ALA A 26 2.52 -22.89 20.80
C ALA A 26 2.68 -21.60 21.64
N ALA A 27 3.89 -21.31 22.13
CA ALA A 27 4.16 -20.07 22.87
C ALA A 27 4.12 -18.86 21.94
N ALA A 28 4.69 -18.99 20.73
CA ALA A 28 4.64 -17.94 19.73
C ALA A 28 3.21 -17.63 19.28
N HIS A 29 2.36 -18.65 19.10
CA HIS A 29 0.94 -18.47 18.80
C HIS A 29 0.25 -17.63 19.87
N ARG A 30 0.41 -17.98 21.16
CA ARG A 30 -0.18 -17.22 22.27
C ARG A 30 0.30 -15.77 22.26
N MET A 31 1.61 -15.54 22.16
CA MET A 31 2.17 -14.18 22.13
C MET A 31 1.61 -13.34 20.96
N ILE A 32 1.42 -13.95 19.79
CA ILE A 32 0.85 -13.27 18.61
C ILE A 32 -0.63 -12.95 18.84
N VAL A 33 -1.43 -13.89 19.33
CA VAL A 33 -2.85 -13.68 19.64
C VAL A 33 -3.03 -12.63 20.73
N ASP A 34 -2.22 -12.67 21.80
CA ASP A 34 -2.26 -11.69 22.89
C ASP A 34 -1.91 -10.27 22.40
N THR A 35 -1.08 -10.15 21.37
CA THR A 35 -0.64 -8.86 20.82
C THR A 35 -1.57 -8.31 19.74
N TYR A 36 -2.11 -9.18 18.88
CA TYR A 36 -2.80 -8.80 17.64
C TYR A 36 -4.27 -9.24 17.58
N GLY A 37 -4.77 -9.95 18.59
CA GLY A 37 -6.12 -10.47 18.64
C GLY A 37 -6.27 -11.91 18.14
N GLU A 38 -7.41 -12.52 18.48
CA GLU A 38 -7.71 -13.93 18.24
C GLU A 38 -7.82 -14.29 16.75
N ASP A 39 -8.24 -13.34 15.93
CA ASP A 39 -8.36 -13.50 14.47
C ASP A 39 -7.05 -13.30 13.69
N SER A 40 -5.94 -13.02 14.38
CA SER A 40 -4.67 -12.67 13.73
C SER A 40 -4.04 -13.85 12.99
N LEU A 41 -3.96 -15.03 13.61
CA LEU A 41 -3.27 -16.19 13.04
C LEU A 41 -3.60 -17.52 13.73
N SER A 42 -3.90 -18.56 12.98
CA SER A 42 -4.17 -19.89 13.54
C SER A 42 -2.91 -20.66 13.95
N GLU A 43 -2.99 -21.47 15.01
CA GLU A 43 -1.86 -22.28 15.49
C GLU A 43 -1.28 -23.20 14.39
N ARG A 44 -2.14 -23.75 13.53
CA ARG A 44 -1.74 -24.55 12.37
C ARG A 44 -0.78 -23.79 11.45
N THR A 45 -1.05 -22.49 11.24
CA THR A 45 -0.20 -21.62 10.43
C THR A 45 1.16 -21.41 11.09
N VAL A 46 1.21 -21.17 12.41
CA VAL A 46 2.48 -21.06 13.16
C VAL A 46 3.31 -22.32 12.98
N ARG A 47 2.71 -23.49 13.21
CA ARG A 47 3.42 -24.78 13.09
C ARG A 47 3.99 -25.00 11.69
N LYS A 48 3.24 -24.65 10.64
CA LYS A 48 3.71 -24.74 9.24
C LYS A 48 4.94 -23.85 8.99
N TRP A 49 4.92 -22.61 9.47
CA TRP A 49 6.08 -21.72 9.37
C TRP A 49 7.27 -22.22 10.17
N TYR A 50 7.04 -22.79 11.35
CA TYR A 50 8.10 -23.36 12.19
C TYR A 50 8.73 -24.62 11.57
N VAL A 51 7.99 -25.42 10.80
CA VAL A 51 8.59 -26.49 9.97
C VAL A 51 9.54 -25.89 8.93
N ARG A 52 9.13 -24.82 8.26
CA ARG A 52 9.95 -24.12 7.25
C ARG A 52 11.20 -23.46 7.84
N PHE A 53 11.10 -22.85 9.02
CA PHE A 53 12.28 -22.28 9.70
C PHE A 53 13.27 -23.35 10.13
N ARG A 54 12.78 -24.53 10.56
CA ARG A 54 13.65 -25.68 10.86
C ARG A 54 14.40 -26.20 9.64
N SER A 55 13.86 -26.03 8.43
CA SER A 55 14.57 -26.37 7.19
C SER A 55 15.53 -25.27 6.72
N GLY A 56 15.82 -24.26 7.57
CA GLY A 56 16.72 -23.14 7.25
C GLY A 56 16.13 -22.07 6.33
N ASN A 57 14.84 -22.15 5.99
CA ASN A 57 14.20 -21.19 5.10
C ASN A 57 13.50 -20.08 5.91
N PHE A 58 14.19 -18.95 6.08
CA PHE A 58 13.71 -17.78 6.82
C PHE A 58 13.09 -16.68 5.97
N ARG A 59 12.86 -16.93 4.67
CA ARG A 59 12.21 -15.95 3.79
C ARG A 59 10.75 -15.80 4.18
N THR A 60 10.37 -14.62 4.66
CA THR A 60 9.00 -14.26 5.09
C THR A 60 8.13 -13.81 3.92
N ASP A 61 8.75 -13.43 2.81
CA ASP A 61 8.08 -13.12 1.55
C ASP A 61 7.26 -14.31 1.05
N ASP A 62 6.11 -13.98 0.44
CA ASP A 62 5.52 -14.89 -0.53
C ASP A 62 6.51 -15.04 -1.68
N LEU A 63 7.23 -16.16 -1.71
CA LEU A 63 7.96 -16.56 -2.91
C LEU A 63 6.95 -16.54 -4.05
N GLN A 64 7.29 -15.88 -5.15
CA GLN A 64 6.51 -16.03 -6.38
C GLN A 64 6.31 -17.53 -6.59
N ARG A 65 5.05 -17.95 -6.66
CA ARG A 65 4.67 -19.35 -6.76
C ARG A 65 5.45 -19.91 -7.96
N PRO A 66 6.24 -20.99 -7.80
CA PRO A 66 7.08 -21.58 -8.87
C PRO A 66 6.25 -22.28 -9.96
N GLY A 67 5.21 -21.60 -10.45
CA GLY A 67 4.34 -22.00 -11.55
C GLY A 67 3.83 -20.80 -12.35
N VAL A 68 4.31 -19.59 -12.07
CA VAL A 68 4.30 -18.51 -13.07
C VAL A 68 5.72 -18.47 -13.62
N GLU A 69 6.09 -19.50 -14.38
CA GLU A 69 7.10 -19.29 -15.40
C GLU A 69 6.59 -18.15 -16.27
N LYS A 70 7.44 -17.13 -16.48
CA LYS A 70 7.17 -16.14 -17.51
C LYS A 70 7.02 -16.90 -18.82
N LYS A 71 5.79 -17.00 -19.34
CA LYS A 71 5.53 -17.65 -20.63
C LYS A 71 6.18 -16.90 -21.80
N PHE A 72 6.58 -15.64 -21.57
CA PHE A 72 7.27 -14.77 -22.50
C PHE A 72 8.10 -13.73 -21.74
N GLU A 73 9.18 -13.24 -22.35
CA GLU A 73 10.05 -12.22 -21.77
C GLU A 73 9.46 -10.81 -21.89
N ASP A 74 9.86 -9.92 -20.97
CA ASP A 74 9.33 -8.55 -20.96
C ASP A 74 9.81 -7.77 -22.18
N GLU A 75 11.05 -8.04 -22.56
CA GLU A 75 11.75 -7.49 -23.69
C GLU A 75 10.97 -7.75 -24.97
N THR A 76 10.49 -8.98 -25.18
CA THR A 76 9.66 -9.33 -26.35
C THR A 76 8.33 -8.59 -26.38
N LEU A 77 7.68 -8.40 -25.23
CA LEU A 77 6.46 -7.59 -25.15
C LEU A 77 6.75 -6.09 -25.38
N MET A 78 7.87 -5.58 -24.88
CA MET A 78 8.28 -4.19 -25.10
C MET A 78 8.61 -3.95 -26.58
N GLU A 79 9.34 -4.84 -27.24
CA GLU A 79 9.66 -4.76 -28.68
C GLU A 79 8.38 -4.72 -29.54
N LEU A 80 7.37 -5.54 -29.22
CA LEU A 80 6.08 -5.51 -29.93
C LEU A 80 5.37 -4.16 -29.79
N LEU A 81 5.41 -3.56 -28.60
CA LEU A 81 4.81 -2.24 -28.35
C LEU A 81 5.61 -1.08 -28.93
N GLU A 82 6.93 -1.19 -29.00
CA GLU A 82 7.80 -0.23 -29.67
C GLU A 82 7.57 -0.25 -31.19
N HIS A 83 7.37 -1.44 -31.76
CA HIS A 83 7.04 -1.59 -33.17
C HIS A 83 5.62 -1.11 -33.50
N ASP A 84 4.63 -1.48 -32.70
CA ASP A 84 3.23 -1.05 -32.88
C ASP A 84 2.51 -0.89 -31.53
N ALA A 85 2.47 0.36 -31.05
CA ALA A 85 1.79 0.70 -29.81
C ALA A 85 0.26 0.60 -29.90
N CYS A 86 -0.33 0.44 -31.08
CA CYS A 86 -1.79 0.39 -31.26
C CYS A 86 -2.37 -1.04 -31.11
N GLN A 87 -1.53 -2.05 -30.86
CA GLN A 87 -1.98 -3.44 -30.78
C GLN A 87 -2.94 -3.67 -29.63
N THR A 88 -3.98 -4.46 -29.90
CA THR A 88 -4.87 -4.98 -28.85
C THR A 88 -4.17 -6.04 -28.02
N GLN A 89 -4.64 -6.25 -26.79
CA GLN A 89 -4.12 -7.32 -25.93
C GLN A 89 -4.26 -8.71 -26.57
N GLN A 90 -5.29 -8.92 -27.42
CA GLN A 90 -5.49 -10.17 -28.13
C GLN A 90 -4.43 -10.40 -29.22
N GLN A 91 -4.06 -9.35 -29.95
CA GLN A 91 -2.99 -9.44 -30.96
C GLN A 91 -1.64 -9.74 -30.30
N LEU A 92 -1.33 -9.04 -29.20
CA LEU A 92 -0.14 -9.32 -28.38
C LEU A 92 -0.14 -10.74 -27.83
N ALA A 93 -1.29 -11.22 -27.35
CA ALA A 93 -1.43 -12.58 -26.83
C ALA A 93 -1.20 -13.65 -27.90
N ASN A 94 -1.73 -13.42 -29.11
CA ASN A 94 -1.51 -14.31 -30.26
C ASN A 94 -0.03 -14.32 -30.68
N ALA A 95 0.62 -13.15 -30.75
CA ALA A 95 2.04 -13.04 -31.11
C ALA A 95 2.96 -13.74 -30.10
N LEU A 96 2.62 -13.67 -28.81
CA LEU A 96 3.39 -14.26 -27.72
C LEU A 96 2.95 -15.70 -27.37
N SER A 97 1.96 -16.26 -28.09
CA SER A 97 1.38 -17.58 -27.82
C SER A 97 0.93 -17.78 -26.36
N VAL A 98 0.32 -16.74 -25.78
CA VAL A 98 -0.20 -16.74 -24.40
C VAL A 98 -1.66 -16.33 -24.32
N THR A 99 -2.23 -16.37 -23.11
CA THR A 99 -3.58 -15.86 -22.87
C THR A 99 -3.57 -14.33 -22.80
N GLN A 100 -4.66 -13.70 -23.24
CA GLN A 100 -4.87 -12.26 -23.11
C GLN A 100 -4.71 -11.78 -21.65
N GLN A 101 -5.16 -12.57 -20.68
CA GLN A 101 -5.01 -12.26 -19.25
C GLN A 101 -3.53 -12.17 -18.83
N ALA A 102 -2.66 -13.04 -19.36
CA ALA A 102 -1.22 -12.99 -19.06
C ALA A 102 -0.58 -11.71 -19.59
N VAL A 103 -0.98 -11.26 -20.79
CA VAL A 103 -0.55 -9.98 -21.36
C VAL A 103 -1.06 -8.81 -20.53
N SER A 104 -2.35 -8.79 -20.16
CA SER A 104 -2.95 -7.71 -19.37
C SER A 104 -2.23 -7.51 -18.02
N LEU A 105 -2.02 -8.61 -17.28
CA LEU A 105 -1.28 -8.59 -16.01
C LEU A 105 0.17 -8.09 -16.18
N ARG A 106 0.81 -8.45 -17.30
CA ARG A 106 2.19 -8.02 -17.56
C ARG A 106 2.27 -6.54 -17.91
N LEU A 107 1.37 -6.04 -18.74
CA LEU A 107 1.28 -4.62 -19.11
C LEU A 107 1.08 -3.76 -17.86
N GLU A 108 0.15 -4.15 -16.98
CA GLU A 108 -0.07 -3.47 -15.69
C GLU A 108 1.20 -3.45 -14.84
N LYS A 109 1.89 -4.60 -14.73
CA LYS A 109 3.12 -4.73 -13.95
C LYS A 109 4.28 -3.91 -14.52
N LEU A 110 4.33 -3.73 -15.83
CA LEU A 110 5.32 -2.90 -16.54
C LEU A 110 4.93 -1.41 -16.58
N GLY A 111 3.77 -1.04 -16.04
CA GLY A 111 3.27 0.33 -16.03
C GLY A 111 2.72 0.81 -17.37
N PHE A 112 2.37 -0.08 -18.30
CA PHE A 112 1.74 0.31 -19.56
C PHE A 112 0.23 0.53 -19.37
N ILE A 113 -0.26 1.62 -19.95
CA ILE A 113 -1.69 1.97 -19.99
C ILE A 113 -2.11 2.23 -21.44
N TYR A 114 -3.35 1.89 -21.77
CA TYR A 114 -3.90 2.15 -23.09
C TYR A 114 -4.58 3.52 -23.12
N GLN A 115 -4.01 4.46 -23.87
CA GLN A 115 -4.48 5.84 -23.97
C GLN A 115 -4.57 6.27 -25.43
N GLN A 116 -5.71 6.85 -25.82
CA GLN A 116 -5.93 7.37 -27.18
C GLN A 116 -5.58 6.37 -28.30
N GLY A 117 -5.84 5.09 -28.08
CA GLY A 117 -5.54 4.03 -29.06
C GLY A 117 -4.09 3.56 -29.08
N LYS A 118 -3.27 3.92 -28.08
CA LYS A 118 -1.86 3.51 -27.99
C LYS A 118 -1.49 3.07 -26.58
N TRP A 119 -0.57 2.12 -26.47
CA TRP A 119 0.08 1.77 -25.22
C TRP A 119 1.17 2.78 -24.89
N VAL A 120 1.10 3.37 -23.70
CA VAL A 120 2.08 4.32 -23.19
C VAL A 120 2.55 3.86 -21.83
N ARG A 121 3.86 3.96 -21.58
CA ARG A 121 4.43 3.77 -20.25
C ARG A 121 3.98 4.90 -19.33
N SER A 122 3.16 4.57 -18.34
CA SER A 122 2.86 5.44 -17.22
C SER A 122 3.91 5.24 -16.14
N ASP A 123 4.51 6.33 -15.70
CA ASP A 123 5.48 6.42 -14.60
C ASP A 123 4.87 6.11 -13.21
N HIS A 124 3.65 5.57 -13.15
CA HIS A 124 2.90 5.36 -11.92
C HIS A 124 3.23 4.02 -11.21
N THR A 125 4.51 3.77 -10.89
CA THR A 125 4.89 2.74 -9.90
C THR A 125 5.28 3.32 -8.52
N THR A 126 5.01 4.60 -8.25
CA THR A 126 5.25 5.22 -6.93
C THR A 126 4.03 5.94 -6.34
N ARG A 127 2.81 5.40 -6.48
CA ARG A 127 1.66 5.81 -5.65
C ARG A 127 1.25 4.74 -4.63
N LYS A 128 2.19 4.38 -3.76
CA LYS A 128 1.88 4.14 -2.34
C LYS A 128 2.60 5.20 -1.52
N ARG A 129 1.83 6.01 -0.77
CA ARG A 129 2.17 7.16 0.11
C ARG A 129 2.30 8.55 -0.54
N LYS A 130 1.21 9.32 -0.46
CA LYS A 130 1.04 10.42 0.52
C LYS A 130 -0.36 11.01 0.38
N LEU A 131 -1.31 10.48 1.15
CA LEU A 131 -2.42 11.28 1.67
C LEU A 131 -1.92 11.89 2.97
N SER A 132 -1.48 13.15 2.92
CA SER A 132 -1.58 14.16 4.00
C SER A 132 -0.62 15.33 3.70
N ALA A 133 -1.11 16.32 2.97
CA ALA A 133 -0.71 17.73 3.10
C ALA A 133 -1.65 18.56 2.21
N ARG A 134 -2.93 18.63 2.58
CA ARG A 134 -3.80 19.72 2.16
C ARG A 134 -4.12 20.48 3.44
N ASN A 135 -3.40 21.58 3.65
CA ASN A 135 -3.94 22.88 4.02
C ASN A 135 -2.81 23.92 4.03
N SER A 136 -3.21 25.17 3.83
CA SER A 136 -2.41 26.41 3.76
C SER A 136 -1.93 26.77 2.34
N THR A 137 -2.83 27.31 1.50
CA THR A 137 -3.10 28.76 1.32
C THR A 137 -1.97 29.49 0.59
N GLY A 138 -2.05 29.50 -0.73
CA GLY A 138 -1.44 30.53 -1.58
C GLY A 138 -2.58 31.42 -2.08
N SER A 139 -2.69 32.59 -1.45
CA SER A 139 -3.49 33.73 -1.89
C SER A 139 -2.97 34.24 -3.22
N ASP A 140 -3.86 34.42 -4.19
CA ASP A 140 -3.67 35.43 -5.23
C ASP A 140 -4.99 36.16 -5.47
N SER A 141 -4.91 37.49 -5.39
CA SER A 141 -6.03 38.44 -5.44
C SER A 141 -6.55 38.64 -6.87
N PRO A 142 -7.69 39.33 -7.06
CA PRO A 142 -7.55 40.74 -7.44
C PRO A 142 -8.61 41.70 -6.88
N SER A 143 -8.18 42.96 -6.82
CA SER A 143 -8.81 44.19 -6.34
C SER A 143 -10.25 44.48 -6.79
N GLN A 144 -11.01 45.15 -5.91
CA GLN A 144 -11.69 46.45 -6.17
C GLN A 144 -12.22 47.07 -4.85
N HIS A 145 -11.84 48.32 -4.56
CA HIS A 145 -12.40 49.26 -3.55
C HIS A 145 -13.52 50.11 -4.20
N PRO A 146 -14.24 51.04 -3.51
CA PRO A 146 -14.45 51.35 -2.07
C PRO A 146 -15.99 51.50 -1.73
N ILE A 147 -16.46 51.78 -0.50
CA ILE A 147 -16.81 53.12 0.06
C ILE A 147 -17.37 52.96 1.49
N ALA A 148 -17.23 54.04 2.25
CA ALA A 148 -17.43 54.35 3.67
C ALA A 148 -18.74 53.97 4.40
N ASP A 149 -18.62 53.89 5.73
CA ASP A 149 -19.34 54.69 6.77
C ASP A 149 -19.42 53.86 8.07
N GLU A 150 -18.63 54.18 9.09
CA GLU A 150 -18.89 55.16 10.17
C GLU A 150 -19.63 54.53 11.38
N HIS A 151 -19.15 54.89 12.58
CA HIS A 151 -19.74 54.66 13.91
C HIS A 151 -19.75 53.22 14.48
N ASP A 152 -19.54 52.94 15.76
CA ASP A 152 -19.11 53.66 16.96
C ASP A 152 -19.07 52.59 18.09
N THR A 153 -18.29 52.83 19.14
CA THR A 153 -18.50 52.33 20.51
C THR A 153 -18.21 50.84 20.82
N ALA A 154 -17.00 50.59 21.31
CA ALA A 154 -16.76 49.70 22.47
C ALA A 154 -17.26 50.41 23.75
N PRO A 155 -17.63 49.76 24.89
CA PRO A 155 -16.84 48.71 25.55
C PRO A 155 -17.70 47.63 26.27
N ARG A 156 -17.14 46.53 26.78
CA ARG A 156 -16.67 46.44 28.17
C ARG A 156 -15.97 45.10 28.40
N LYS A 157 -14.79 45.19 29.00
CA LYS A 157 -14.07 44.08 29.62
C LYS A 157 -14.77 43.70 30.93
N MET A 158 -14.90 42.41 31.20
CA MET A 158 -14.77 41.91 32.58
C MET A 158 -14.01 40.58 32.57
N LYS A 159 -12.75 40.71 32.97
CA LYS A 159 -11.92 39.70 33.64
C LYS A 159 -12.61 39.36 34.98
N HIS A 160 -12.44 38.25 35.70
CA HIS A 160 -11.41 37.23 35.78
C HIS A 160 -11.91 36.19 36.83
N ARG A 161 -11.42 34.94 36.74
CA ARG A 161 -11.01 34.03 37.84
C ARG A 161 -12.10 33.63 38.86
N ARG A 162 -12.08 32.47 39.51
CA ARG A 162 -11.06 31.44 39.73
C ARG A 162 -11.80 30.14 40.10
N LYS A 163 -11.11 29.02 39.88
CA LYS A 163 -11.41 27.69 40.43
C LYS A 163 -11.58 27.72 41.95
N GLU A 164 -12.50 26.91 42.45
CA GLU A 164 -12.40 26.24 43.75
C GLU A 164 -12.53 24.73 43.53
N TYR A 165 -11.58 24.02 44.14
CA TYR A 165 -11.59 22.59 44.49
C TYR A 165 -12.18 22.48 45.90
N ASP A 166 -12.83 21.36 46.21
CA ASP A 166 -13.02 20.68 47.51
C ASP A 166 -14.18 19.68 47.29
N ASP A 167 -14.22 18.42 47.70
CA ASP A 167 -13.40 17.52 48.52
C ASP A 167 -13.69 16.09 47.98
#